data_AF-A0A8D8A007-F1
#
_entry.id   AF-A0A8D8A007-F1
#
_cell.length_a   1.000
_cell.length_b   1.000
_cell.length_c   1.000
_cell.angle_alpha   90.00
_cell.angle_beta   90.00
_cell.angle_gamma   90.00
#
_symmetry.space_group_name_H-M   'P 1'
#
loop_
_entity.id
_entity.type
_entity.pdbx_description
1 polymer ?
#
loop_
_entity_poly.entity_id
_entity_poly.type
_entity_poly.pdbx_seq_one_letter_code
_entity_poly.pdbx_strand_id
1 'polypeptide(L)'
;VDALKLRKDRVYSHGEFRSRAYNDDVFAFVRFLRENEDRELDPYNVVVINFRGESHTIDVTDLYRFAGETAPVRLVGTDSRHKVGDSVNTTALHLGPYEAIVIGHVGAASGAVGLQVSISLLIV
;
A
#
# COMPACT_ATOMS: atom_id res chain seq x y z
N VAL A 1 -4.32 -12.28 0.51
CA VAL A 1 -2.97 -12.44 -0.11
C VAL A 1 -2.02 -12.83 1.00
N ASP A 2 -1.02 -13.68 0.75
CA ASP A 2 0.00 -14.06 1.73
C ASP A 2 1.35 -13.39 1.38
N ALA A 3 2.20 -13.14 2.37
CA ALA A 3 3.51 -12.50 2.25
C ALA A 3 4.42 -13.20 1.22
N LEU A 4 4.33 -14.53 1.11
CA LEU A 4 5.08 -15.30 0.10
C LEU A 4 4.70 -14.93 -1.34
N LYS A 5 3.40 -14.67 -1.59
CA LYS A 5 2.93 -14.22 -2.89
C LYS A 5 3.40 -12.78 -3.14
N LEU A 6 3.29 -11.92 -2.13
CA LEU A 6 3.67 -10.51 -2.22
C LEU A 6 5.17 -10.32 -2.52
N ARG A 7 6.04 -11.16 -1.93
CA ARG A 7 7.50 -11.13 -2.19
C ARG A 7 7.87 -11.36 -3.66
N LYS A 8 7.00 -11.97 -4.46
CA LYS A 8 7.21 -12.19 -5.90
C LYS A 8 6.95 -10.92 -6.73
N ASP A 9 6.31 -9.89 -6.18
CA ASP A 9 6.10 -8.63 -6.90
C ASP A 9 7.46 -7.98 -7.23
N ARG A 10 7.57 -7.38 -8.42
CA ARG A 10 8.82 -6.77 -8.91
C ARG A 10 9.35 -5.70 -7.95
N VAL A 11 8.45 -4.98 -7.28
CA VAL A 11 8.77 -3.98 -6.26
C VAL A 11 9.64 -4.56 -5.12
N TYR A 12 9.44 -5.81 -4.71
CA TYR A 12 10.25 -6.42 -3.64
C TYR A 12 11.58 -7.02 -4.12
N SER A 13 11.69 -7.36 -5.41
CA SER A 13 12.91 -7.94 -5.98
C SER A 13 13.86 -6.87 -6.53
N HIS A 14 13.33 -5.81 -7.14
CA HIS A 14 14.11 -4.80 -7.87
C HIS A 14 13.85 -3.37 -7.40
N GLY A 15 12.83 -3.15 -6.56
CA GLY A 15 12.51 -1.81 -6.08
C GLY A 15 13.55 -1.27 -5.10
N GLU A 16 13.73 0.04 -5.13
CA GLU A 16 14.48 0.80 -4.13
C GLU A 16 13.89 0.60 -2.74
N PHE A 17 14.68 0.90 -1.71
CA PHE A 17 14.29 0.77 -0.32
C PHE A 17 14.53 2.08 0.42
N ARG A 18 13.57 2.49 1.24
CA ARG A 18 13.73 3.53 2.26
C ARG A 18 13.01 3.11 3.52
N SER A 19 13.49 3.55 4.68
CA SER A 19 12.89 3.22 5.96
C SER A 19 12.87 4.41 6.89
N ARG A 20 11.95 4.36 7.86
CA ARG A 20 11.82 5.35 8.92
C ARG A 20 11.31 4.70 10.20
N ALA A 21 11.95 5.03 11.32
CA ALA A 21 11.34 4.86 12.62
C ALA A 21 10.54 6.14 12.93
N TYR A 22 9.24 6.01 13.16
CA TYR A 22 8.38 7.14 13.50
C TYR A 22 8.53 7.54 14.97
N ASN A 23 8.71 6.53 15.82
CA ASN A 23 8.96 6.62 17.25
C ASN A 23 9.60 5.29 17.69
N ASP A 24 9.65 5.05 19.00
CA ASP A 24 10.25 3.83 19.58
C ASP A 24 9.42 2.56 19.30
N ASP A 25 8.17 2.71 18.88
CA ASP A 25 7.17 1.65 18.76
C ASP A 25 6.83 1.29 17.31
N VAL A 26 7.00 2.23 16.37
CA VAL A 26 6.50 2.12 15.01
C VAL A 26 7.62 2.29 13.99
N PHE A 27 7.84 1.23 13.20
CA PHE A 27 8.79 1.22 12.09
C PHE A 27 8.05 1.05 10.78
N ALA A 28 8.48 1.78 9.76
CA ALA A 28 7.99 1.61 8.41
C ALA A 28 9.12 1.59 7.40
N PHE A 29 8.85 0.92 6.28
CA PHE A 29 9.70 0.99 5.12
C PHE A 29 8.89 0.92 3.84
N VAL A 30 9.41 1.52 2.79
CA VAL A 30 8.83 1.49 1.45
C VAL A 30 9.75 0.75 0.50
N ARG A 31 9.14 -0.04 -0.38
CA ARG A 31 9.75 -0.56 -1.60
C ARG A 31 9.05 0.10 -2.78
N PHE A 32 9.80 0.63 -3.75
CA PHE A 32 9.21 1.32 -4.91
C PHE A 32 10.07 1.21 -6.17
N LEU A 33 9.45 1.31 -7.34
CA LEU A 33 10.12 1.27 -8.65
C LEU A 33 10.04 2.63 -9.33
N ARG A 34 11.18 3.21 -9.70
CA ARG A 34 11.27 4.52 -10.36
C ARG A 34 11.06 4.41 -11.88
N GLU A 35 9.89 3.99 -12.31
CA GLU A 35 9.63 3.62 -13.71
C GLU A 35 8.83 4.67 -14.50
N ASN A 36 8.17 5.62 -13.84
CA ASN A 36 7.34 6.64 -14.48
C ASN A 36 8.00 8.03 -14.46
N GLU A 37 7.63 8.86 -15.43
CA GLU A 37 7.95 10.29 -15.42
C GLU A 37 7.28 10.99 -14.23
N ASP A 38 6.01 10.68 -14.00
CA ASP A 38 5.28 11.05 -12.79
C ASP A 38 5.55 10.04 -11.67
N ARG A 39 6.36 10.47 -10.70
CA ARG A 39 6.78 9.65 -9.56
C ARG A 39 5.63 9.25 -8.63
N GLU A 40 4.49 9.93 -8.69
CA GLU A 40 3.32 9.56 -7.89
C GLU A 40 2.65 8.27 -8.40
N LEU A 41 2.87 7.93 -9.67
CA LEU A 41 2.34 6.71 -10.32
C LEU A 41 3.28 5.51 -10.20
N ASP A 42 4.45 5.69 -9.59
CA ASP A 42 5.43 4.63 -9.41
C ASP A 42 4.86 3.48 -8.56
N PRO A 43 5.04 2.21 -8.97
CA PRO A 43 4.62 1.08 -8.15
C PRO A 43 5.34 1.09 -6.80
N TYR A 44 4.60 0.94 -5.71
CA TYR A 44 5.14 0.94 -4.36
C TYR A 44 4.41 -0.02 -3.43
N ASN A 45 5.10 -0.43 -2.36
CA ASN A 45 4.51 -1.05 -1.18
C ASN A 45 5.16 -0.42 0.06
N VAL A 46 4.34 0.22 0.90
CA VAL A 46 4.73 0.70 2.22
C VAL A 46 4.31 -0.33 3.25
N VAL A 47 5.28 -0.81 4.01
CA VAL A 47 5.09 -1.73 5.13
C VAL A 47 5.21 -0.92 6.41
N VAL A 48 4.23 -1.07 7.29
CA VAL A 48 4.18 -0.37 8.57
C VAL A 48 3.94 -1.40 9.67
N ILE A 49 4.75 -1.34 10.72
CA ILE A 49 4.71 -2.29 11.83
C ILE A 49 4.65 -1.51 13.13
N ASN A 50 3.61 -1.76 13.90
CA ASN A 50 3.51 -1.36 15.29
C ASN A 50 4.00 -2.51 16.17
N PHE A 51 5.05 -2.28 16.95
CA PHE A 51 5.61 -3.26 17.89
C PHE A 51 4.98 -3.17 19.28
N ARG A 52 4.15 -2.16 19.54
CA ARG A 52 3.54 -1.91 20.86
C ARG A 52 2.17 -2.56 20.97
N GLY A 53 1.81 -2.96 22.19
CA GLY A 53 0.48 -3.46 22.54
C GLY A 53 -0.61 -2.38 22.61
N GLU A 54 -0.35 -1.20 22.06
CA GLU A 54 -1.24 -0.03 22.08
C GLU A 54 -1.45 0.46 20.65
N SER A 55 -2.52 1.21 20.40
CA SER A 55 -2.80 1.71 19.06
C SER A 55 -2.01 2.98 18.76
N HIS A 56 -1.53 3.11 17.52
CA HIS A 56 -0.83 4.29 17.03
C HIS A 56 -1.50 4.85 15.79
N THR A 57 -1.33 6.15 15.54
CA THR A 57 -1.71 6.79 14.27
C THR A 57 -0.48 7.52 13.75
N ILE A 58 -0.11 7.27 12.50
CA ILE A 58 1.08 7.87 11.88
C ILE A 58 0.75 8.48 10.53
N ASP A 59 1.50 9.52 10.15
CA ASP A 59 1.52 10.07 8.81
C ASP A 59 2.65 9.40 8.03
N VAL A 60 2.33 8.67 6.95
CA VAL A 60 3.34 7.96 6.14
C VAL A 60 3.82 8.74 4.91
N THR A 61 3.30 9.95 4.69
CA THR A 61 3.61 10.77 3.51
C THR A 61 5.04 11.33 3.51
N ASP A 62 5.67 11.35 4.67
CA ASP A 62 7.07 11.72 4.85
C ASP A 62 8.07 10.60 4.43
N LEU A 63 7.59 9.35 4.32
CA LEU A 63 8.38 8.20 3.85
C LEU A 63 8.27 8.01 2.34
N TYR A 64 7.07 8.25 1.78
CA TYR A 64 6.79 8.10 0.36
C TYR A 64 5.74 9.11 -0.10
N ARG A 65 5.87 9.61 -1.33
CA ARG A 65 4.91 10.53 -1.94
C ARG A 65 3.84 9.74 -2.69
N PHE A 66 2.60 9.82 -2.22
CA PHE A 66 1.46 9.08 -2.77
C PHE A 66 0.70 9.91 -3.82
N ALA A 67 0.10 9.24 -4.82
CA ALA A 67 -0.91 9.83 -5.70
C ALA A 67 -2.24 10.00 -4.94
N GLY A 68 -2.29 10.96 -4.02
CA GLY A 68 -3.45 11.27 -3.19
C GLY A 68 -3.35 10.83 -1.73
N GLU A 69 -4.43 11.02 -0.98
CA GLU A 69 -4.44 10.86 0.48
C GLU A 69 -4.75 9.43 0.95
N THR A 70 -5.10 8.52 0.04
CA THR A 70 -5.46 7.14 0.40
C THR A 70 -4.69 6.11 -0.40
N ALA A 71 -4.47 4.96 0.21
CA ALA A 71 -3.82 3.82 -0.42
C ALA A 71 -4.56 2.52 -0.10
N PRO A 72 -4.64 1.57 -1.04
CA PRO A 72 -5.29 0.30 -0.78
C PRO A 72 -4.39 -0.63 0.03
N VAL A 73 -5.02 -1.37 0.94
CA VAL A 73 -4.38 -2.40 1.76
C VAL A 73 -4.11 -3.64 0.92
N ARG A 74 -2.86 -4.08 0.90
CA ARG A 74 -2.36 -5.23 0.13
C ARG A 74 -2.24 -6.49 0.98
N LEU A 75 -1.84 -6.31 2.24
CA LEU A 75 -1.62 -7.38 3.20
C LEU A 75 -1.83 -6.82 4.61
N VAL A 76 -2.32 -7.67 5.49
CA VAL A 76 -2.50 -7.36 6.91
C VAL A 76 -1.94 -8.52 7.74
N GLY A 77 -1.50 -8.21 8.97
CA GLY A 77 -1.19 -9.21 9.98
C GLY A 77 -2.43 -9.97 10.45
N THR A 78 -2.21 -11.05 11.21
CA THR A 78 -3.25 -12.00 11.62
C THR A 78 -4.39 -11.35 12.40
N ASP A 79 -4.06 -10.43 13.32
CA ASP A 79 -5.03 -9.78 14.22
C ASP A 79 -5.31 -8.32 13.81
N SER A 80 -5.26 -8.03 12.52
CA SER A 80 -5.52 -6.70 11.99
C SER A 80 -7.01 -6.36 11.97
N ARG A 81 -7.32 -5.08 12.20
CA ARG A 81 -8.69 -4.54 12.03
C ARG A 81 -8.99 -4.17 10.58
N HIS A 82 -7.95 -4.03 9.76
CA HIS A 82 -8.05 -3.73 8.33
C HIS A 82 -8.22 -5.02 7.53
N LYS A 83 -8.77 -4.88 6.32
CA LYS A 83 -8.91 -5.97 5.37
C LYS A 83 -8.19 -5.64 4.08
N VAL A 84 -7.70 -6.68 3.41
CA VAL A 84 -7.12 -6.53 2.07
C VAL A 84 -8.17 -5.94 1.14
N GLY A 85 -7.80 -4.86 0.43
CA GLY A 85 -8.67 -4.10 -0.45
C GLY A 85 -9.28 -2.85 0.19
N ASP A 86 -9.22 -2.71 1.52
CA ASP A 86 -9.65 -1.48 2.19
C ASP A 86 -8.80 -0.30 1.72
N SER A 87 -9.40 0.89 1.65
CA SER A 87 -8.67 2.13 1.41
C SER A 87 -8.39 2.81 2.74
N VAL A 88 -7.12 3.09 3.03
CA VAL A 88 -6.70 3.73 4.29
C VAL A 88 -6.08 5.09 4.03
N ASN A 89 -6.24 6.00 4.99
CA ASN A 89 -5.66 7.33 4.94
C ASN A 89 -4.15 7.28 5.20
N THR A 90 -3.37 7.88 4.30
CA THR A 90 -1.90 7.92 4.34
C THR A 90 -1.35 9.01 5.26
N THR A 91 -2.13 10.07 5.56
CA THR A 91 -1.75 11.12 6.52
C THR A 91 -2.18 10.79 7.95
N ALA A 92 -3.09 9.83 8.12
CA ALA A 92 -3.59 9.38 9.42
C ALA A 92 -3.82 7.86 9.42
N LEU A 93 -2.75 7.09 9.21
CA LEU A 93 -2.81 5.64 9.18
C LEU A 93 -2.94 5.09 10.60
N HIS A 94 -4.11 4.52 10.92
CA HIS A 94 -4.38 3.90 12.21
C HIS A 94 -3.85 2.47 12.28
N LEU A 95 -3.02 2.19 13.28
CA LEU A 95 -2.48 0.87 13.61
C LEU A 95 -3.03 0.41 14.95
N GLY A 96 -3.59 -0.79 15.02
CA GLY A 96 -3.93 -1.48 16.24
C GLY A 96 -2.71 -2.04 16.98
N PRO A 97 -2.89 -2.63 18.17
CA PRO A 97 -1.84 -3.31 18.93
C PRO A 97 -1.13 -4.38 18.10
N TYR A 98 0.20 -4.38 18.10
CA TYR A 98 1.05 -5.36 17.40
C TYR A 98 0.73 -5.53 15.90
N GLU A 99 0.12 -4.52 15.27
CA GLU A 99 -0.37 -4.62 13.91
C GLU A 99 0.74 -4.38 12.88
N ALA A 100 0.75 -5.23 11.85
CA ALA A 100 1.52 -5.00 10.63
C ALA A 100 0.57 -4.86 9.45
N ILE A 101 0.80 -3.84 8.62
CA ILE A 101 0.01 -3.59 7.42
C ILE A 101 0.92 -3.26 6.24
N VAL A 102 0.52 -3.71 5.07
CA VAL A 102 1.13 -3.30 3.80
C VAL A 102 0.08 -2.56 2.99
N ILE A 103 0.37 -1.32 2.64
CA ILE A 103 -0.39 -0.51 1.69
C ILE A 103 0.42 -0.35 0.43
N GLY A 104 -0.22 -0.27 -0.74
CA GLY A 104 0.56 -0.22 -1.96
C GLY A 104 -0.25 -0.01 -3.21
N HIS A 105 0.33 0.72 -4.15
CA HIS A 105 -0.15 0.78 -5.51
C HIS A 105 0.75 -0.09 -6.38
N VAL A 106 0.18 -1.07 -7.04
CA VAL A 106 0.86 -1.71 -8.16
C VAL A 106 0.52 -0.85 -9.37
N GLY A 107 1.44 0.04 -9.76
CA GLY A 107 1.31 0.75 -11.03
C GLY A 107 0.94 -0.25 -12.11
N ALA A 108 -0.08 0.08 -12.91
CA ALA A 108 -0.86 -0.86 -13.72
C ALA A 108 -0.02 -2.05 -14.20
N ALA A 109 -0.05 -3.15 -13.46
CA ALA A 109 0.36 -4.42 -14.03
C ALA A 109 -0.62 -4.64 -15.17
N SER A 110 -0.13 -4.65 -16.42
CA SER A 110 -0.91 -4.97 -17.60
C SER A 110 -1.67 -6.28 -17.34
N GLY A 111 -2.93 -6.17 -16.95
CA GLY A 111 -3.61 -7.24 -16.23
C GLY A 111 -4.98 -6.80 -15.69
N ALA A 112 -5.93 -6.65 -16.62
CA ALA A 112 -7.37 -6.63 -16.39
C ALA A 112 -7.93 -5.50 -15.49
N VAL A 113 -7.95 -4.27 -16.01
CA VAL A 113 -9.09 -3.39 -15.75
C VAL A 113 -10.15 -3.76 -16.78
N GLY A 114 -11.10 -4.61 -16.39
CA GLY A 114 -12.27 -4.92 -17.20
C GLY A 114 -13.12 -3.67 -17.37
N LEU A 115 -12.92 -2.94 -18.46
CA LEU A 115 -13.81 -1.87 -18.89
C LEU A 115 -15.11 -2.53 -19.37
N GLN A 116 -16.13 -2.63 -18.52
CA GLN A 116 -17.49 -2.94 -18.98
C GLN A 116 -18.03 -1.72 -19.72
N VAL A 117 -17.90 -1.74 -21.06
CA VAL A 117 -18.62 -0.82 -21.93
C VAL A 117 -19.99 -1.43 -22.23
N SER A 118 -21.02 -0.93 -21.57
CA SER A 118 -22.40 -1.24 -21.93
C SER A 118 -22.75 -0.48 -23.20
N ILE A 119 -22.74 -1.15 -24.35
CA ILE A 119 -23.30 -0.60 -25.59
C ILE A 119 -24.81 -0.82 -25.54
N SER A 120 -25.55 0.23 -25.20
CA SER A 120 -27.00 0.27 -25.39
C SER A 120 -27.25 0.41 -26.90
N LEU A 121 -27.67 -0.69 -27.52
CA LEU A 121 -28.05 -0.75 -28.92
C LEU A 121 -29.37 0.02 -29.12
N LEU A 122 -29.31 1.16 -29.83
CA LEU A 122 -30.50 1.86 -30.32
C LEU A 122 -31.07 1.05 -31.49
N ILE A 123 -32.14 0.30 -31.26
CA ILE A 123 -32.95 -0.29 -32.33
C ILE A 123 -34.18 0.61 -32.53
N VAL A 124 -34.17 1.26 -33.69
CA VAL A 124 -35.25 1.94 -34.45
C VAL A 124 -35.90 3.16 -33.82
#